data_AF-A0A7V2LF93-F1
#
_entry.id   AF-A0A7V2LF93-F1
#
_cell.length_a   1.000
_cell.length_b   1.000
_cell.length_c   1.000
_cell.angle_alpha   90.00
_cell.angle_beta   90.00
_cell.angle_gamma   90.00
#
_symmetry.space_group_name_H-M   'P 1'
#
loop_
_entity.id
_entity.type
_entity.pdbx_description
1 polymer ?
#
loop_
_entity_poly.entity_id
_entity_poly.type
_entity_poly.pdbx_seq_one_letter_code
_entity_poly.pdbx_strand_id
1 'polypeptide(L)'
;VRSLGLSLFAEESCASDTVTAVRSPDGVDSKKLVGIVKDEHGIVLAGGQGALMGKIFRIGHLGFVTEADIDDVIAQLRLALPKVGYKVPA
;
A
#
# COMPACT_ATOMS: atom_id res chain seq x y z
N VAL A 1 -3.74 6.79 -2.66
CA VAL A 1 -3.38 5.56 -3.42
C VAL A 1 -3.90 5.53 -4.86
N ARG A 2 -5.11 6.01 -5.18
CA ARG A 2 -5.64 6.04 -6.56
C ARG A 2 -4.74 6.82 -7.54
N SER A 3 -4.06 7.87 -7.07
CA SER A 3 -3.04 8.63 -7.82
C SER A 3 -1.81 7.81 -8.23
N LEU A 4 -1.64 6.60 -7.67
CA LEU A 4 -0.62 5.62 -8.08
C LEU A 4 -1.19 4.57 -9.05
N GLY A 5 -2.44 4.72 -9.50
CA GLY A 5 -3.16 3.74 -10.31
C GLY A 5 -3.62 2.50 -9.53
N LEU A 6 -3.50 2.49 -8.20
CA LEU A 6 -3.92 1.37 -7.36
C LEU A 6 -5.42 1.43 -7.05
N SER A 7 -6.02 0.26 -6.76
CA SER A 7 -7.43 0.13 -6.40
C SER A 7 -7.62 -0.28 -4.93
N LEU A 8 -8.73 0.17 -4.34
CA LEU A 8 -9.11 -0.20 -2.98
C LEU A 8 -9.62 -1.65 -2.94
N PHE A 9 -9.37 -2.33 -1.83
CA PHE A 9 -9.96 -3.64 -1.57
C PHE A 9 -11.43 -3.51 -1.15
N ALA A 10 -11.71 -2.61 -0.19
CA ALA A 10 -13.06 -2.33 0.28
C ALA A 10 -13.86 -1.51 -0.74
N GLU A 11 -15.18 -1.69 -0.72
CA GLU A 11 -16.09 -0.76 -1.39
C GLU A 11 -16.10 0.58 -0.63
N GLU A 12 -16.34 1.67 -1.36
CA GLU A 12 -16.25 3.02 -0.78
C GLU A 12 -17.29 3.27 0.30
N SER A 13 -18.48 2.65 0.18
CA SER A 13 -19.56 2.70 1.16
C SER A 13 -19.23 2.06 2.51
N CYS A 14 -18.20 1.19 2.57
CA CYS A 14 -17.75 0.50 3.77
C CYS A 14 -16.26 0.71 4.05
N ALA A 15 -15.67 1.78 3.49
CA ALA A 15 -14.30 2.15 3.74
C ALA A 15 -14.07 2.47 5.24
N SER A 16 -12.86 2.21 5.71
CA SER A 16 -12.47 2.43 7.10
C SER A 16 -11.67 3.72 7.25
N ASP A 17 -12.01 4.51 8.26
CA ASP A 17 -11.29 5.74 8.64
C ASP A 17 -9.97 5.48 9.38
N THR A 18 -9.58 4.21 9.58
CA THR A 18 -8.39 3.85 10.38
C THR A 18 -7.36 3.01 9.64
N VAL A 19 -7.79 2.33 8.56
CA VAL A 19 -6.90 1.51 7.73
C VAL A 19 -7.41 1.42 6.29
N THR A 20 -6.50 1.64 5.34
CA THR A 20 -6.79 1.48 3.91
C THR A 20 -6.20 0.17 3.41
N ALA A 21 -7.06 -0.77 3.00
CA ALA A 21 -6.65 -1.97 2.30
C ALA A 21 -6.58 -1.72 0.78
N VAL A 22 -5.44 -2.02 0.18
CA VAL A 22 -5.12 -1.76 -1.23
C VAL A 22 -4.91 -3.09 -1.95
N ARG A 23 -5.53 -3.28 -3.11
CA ARG A 23 -5.32 -4.48 -3.93
C ARG A 23 -3.91 -4.46 -4.51
N SER A 24 -3.23 -5.60 -4.47
CA SER A 24 -2.00 -5.78 -5.23
C SER A 24 -2.34 -5.73 -6.71
N PRO A 25 -1.63 -4.94 -7.52
CA PRO A 25 -1.79 -4.97 -8.97
C PRO A 25 -1.46 -6.34 -9.55
N ASP A 26 -1.98 -6.62 -10.74
CA ASP A 26 -1.68 -7.87 -11.45
C ASP A 26 -0.17 -8.02 -11.67
N GLY A 27 0.35 -9.21 -11.39
CA GLY A 27 1.78 -9.51 -11.49
C GLY A 27 2.65 -8.95 -10.35
N VAL A 28 2.08 -8.24 -9.38
CA VAL A 28 2.81 -7.72 -8.21
C VAL A 28 2.60 -8.61 -6.99
N ASP A 29 3.69 -9.11 -6.42
CA ASP A 29 3.67 -9.72 -5.09
C ASP A 29 3.66 -8.64 -4.01
N SER A 30 2.53 -8.49 -3.30
CA SER A 30 2.39 -7.48 -2.25
C SER A 30 3.36 -7.69 -1.09
N LYS A 31 3.79 -8.94 -0.80
CA LYS A 31 4.74 -9.23 0.27
C LYS A 31 6.12 -8.67 -0.08
N LYS A 32 6.54 -8.80 -1.34
CA LYS A 32 7.79 -8.23 -1.83
C LYS A 32 7.76 -6.70 -1.80
N LEU A 33 6.65 -6.09 -2.24
CA LEU A 33 6.47 -4.64 -2.18
C LEU A 33 6.58 -4.12 -0.74
N VAL A 34 5.85 -4.73 0.20
CA VAL A 34 5.91 -4.37 1.63
C VAL A 34 7.32 -4.53 2.19
N GLY A 35 8.05 -5.60 1.80
CA GLY A 35 9.44 -5.80 2.19
C GLY A 35 10.35 -4.67 1.71
N ILE A 36 10.26 -4.28 0.44
CA ILE A 36 11.05 -3.18 -0.13
C ILE A 36 10.76 -1.87 0.62
N VAL A 37 9.49 -1.54 0.86
CA VAL A 37 9.11 -0.31 1.57
C VAL A 37 9.67 -0.29 3.00
N LYS A 38 9.65 -1.43 3.69
CA LYS A 38 10.25 -1.56 5.01
C LYS A 38 11.77 -1.42 4.96
N ASP A 39 12.43 -2.19 4.11
CA ASP A 39 13.88 -2.37 4.14
C ASP A 39 14.63 -1.15 3.58
N GLU A 40 14.06 -0.47 2.58
CA GLU A 40 14.69 0.69 1.94
C GLU A 40 14.22 2.04 2.48
N HIS A 41 13.00 2.11 3.03
CA HIS A 41 12.38 3.37 3.44
C HIS A 41 11.99 3.42 4.92
N GLY A 42 12.19 2.34 5.67
CA GLY A 42 11.88 2.29 7.11
C GLY A 42 10.39 2.30 7.44
N ILE A 43 9.51 2.19 6.44
CA ILE A 43 8.06 2.27 6.61
C ILE A 43 7.48 0.85 6.69
N VAL A 44 6.81 0.54 7.80
CA VAL A 44 6.18 -0.77 7.99
C VAL A 44 4.73 -0.73 7.51
N LEU A 45 4.48 -1.41 6.38
CA LEU A 45 3.13 -1.70 5.91
C LEU A 45 2.73 -3.13 6.30
N ALA A 46 1.43 -3.38 6.42
CA ALA A 46 0.93 -4.72 6.72
C ALA A 46 0.51 -5.43 5.44
N GLY A 47 0.85 -6.72 5.31
CA GLY A 47 0.31 -7.56 4.25
C GLY A 47 -1.15 -7.96 4.48
N GLY A 48 -1.75 -8.58 3.46
CA GLY A 48 -2.97 -9.37 3.62
C GLY A 48 -2.76 -10.61 4.50
N GLN A 49 -3.83 -11.11 5.09
CA GLN A 49 -3.83 -12.27 6.00
C GLN A 49 -4.72 -13.38 5.46
N GLY A 50 -4.44 -14.63 5.81
CA GLY A 50 -5.21 -15.80 5.37
C GLY A 50 -5.39 -15.84 3.84
N ALA A 51 -6.64 -15.93 3.39
CA ALA A 51 -7.00 -15.98 1.97
C ALA A 51 -6.59 -14.73 1.14
N LEU A 52 -6.20 -13.64 1.82
CA LEU A 52 -5.77 -12.38 1.22
C LEU A 52 -4.24 -12.19 1.19
N MET A 53 -3.46 -13.14 1.71
CA MET A 53 -2.00 -13.10 1.63
C MET A 53 -1.54 -12.95 0.17
N GLY A 54 -0.62 -12.00 -0.08
CA GLY A 54 -0.11 -11.68 -1.41
C GLY A 54 -1.07 -10.90 -2.32
N LYS A 55 -2.36 -10.80 -1.97
CA LYS A 55 -3.41 -10.16 -2.79
C LYS A 55 -3.68 -8.71 -2.41
N ILE A 56 -3.38 -8.33 -1.18
CA ILE A 56 -3.52 -6.95 -0.69
C ILE A 56 -2.33 -6.55 0.18
N PHE A 57 -2.22 -5.27 0.44
CA PHE A 57 -1.48 -4.70 1.57
C PHE A 57 -2.34 -3.62 2.24
N ARG A 58 -1.94 -3.17 3.44
CA ARG A 58 -2.72 -2.26 4.29
C ARG A 58 -1.84 -1.14 4.82
N ILE A 59 -2.39 0.07 4.75
CA ILE A 59 -1.81 1.31 5.28
C ILE A 59 -2.66 1.70 6.50
N GLY A 60 -2.07 1.63 7.70
CA GLY A 60 -2.73 2.08 8.93
C GLY A 60 -2.55 3.58 9.11
N HIS A 61 -3.60 4.27 9.54
CA HIS A 61 -3.62 5.74 9.66
C HIS A 61 -4.44 6.20 10.86
N LEU A 62 -4.38 5.44 11.96
CA LEU A 62 -5.06 5.73 13.22
C LEU A 62 -4.06 6.05 14.34
N GLY A 63 -4.40 7.03 15.16
CA GLY A 63 -3.66 7.38 16.38
C GLY A 63 -2.66 8.50 16.14
N PHE A 64 -1.41 8.30 16.54
CA PHE A 64 -0.35 9.29 16.37
C PHE A 64 0.23 9.19 14.95
N VAL A 65 -0.53 9.71 13.99
CA VAL A 65 -0.19 9.75 12.57
C VAL A 65 -0.56 11.13 12.05
N THR A 66 0.33 11.73 11.25
CA THR A 66 0.15 13.02 10.61
C THR A 66 -0.09 12.86 9.10
N GLU A 67 -0.55 13.92 8.44
CA GLU A 67 -0.67 13.94 6.98
C GLU A 67 0.70 13.73 6.30
N ALA A 68 1.77 14.28 6.87
CA ALA A 68 3.12 14.11 6.36
C ALA A 68 3.58 12.64 6.37
N ASP A 69 3.22 11.87 7.40
CA ASP A 69 3.51 10.43 7.44
C ASP A 69 2.82 9.69 6.28
N ILE A 70 1.60 10.10 5.93
CA ILE A 70 0.84 9.52 4.82
C ILE A 70 1.42 9.95 3.47
N ASP A 71 1.83 11.20 3.32
CA ASP A 71 2.49 11.69 2.12
C ASP A 71 3.79 10.92 1.87
N ASP A 72 4.59 10.69 2.91
CA ASP A 72 5.80 9.86 2.85
C ASP A 72 5.46 8.43 2.40
N VAL A 73 4.45 7.78 2.98
CA VAL A 73 4.00 6.45 2.53
C VAL A 73 3.67 6.45 1.03
N ILE A 74 2.94 7.46 0.54
CA ILE A 74 2.57 7.55 -0.89
C ILE A 74 3.80 7.78 -1.77
N ALA A 75 4.72 8.65 -1.36
CA ALA A 75 5.96 8.92 -2.08
C ALA A 75 6.84 7.66 -2.18
N GLN A 76 7.03 6.95 -1.07
CA GLN A 76 7.84 5.74 -1.05
C GLN A 76 7.19 4.58 -1.82
N LEU A 77 5.86 4.46 -1.78
CA LEU A 77 5.14 3.52 -2.64
C LEU A 77 5.37 3.82 -4.12
N ARG A 78 5.37 5.10 -4.54
CA ARG A 78 5.66 5.49 -5.94
C ARG A 78 7.05 5.02 -6.39
N LEU A 79 8.05 5.04 -5.49
CA LEU A 79 9.41 4.57 -5.78
C LEU A 79 9.56 3.04 -5.72
N ALA A 80 8.84 2.37 -4.83
CA ALA A 80 8.91 0.92 -4.65
C ALA A 80 8.13 0.13 -5.72
N LEU A 81 7.00 0.65 -6.19
CA LEU A 81 6.13 -0.02 -7.17
C LEU A 81 6.86 -0.43 -8.48
N PRO A 82 7.69 0.42 -9.11
CA PRO A 82 8.49 0.02 -10.27
C PRO A 82 9.43 -1.16 -10.03
N LYS A 83 9.95 -1.31 -8.80
CA LYS A 83 10.89 -2.39 -8.43
C LYS A 83 10.21 -3.76 -8.35
N VAL A 84 8.89 -3.78 -8.28
CA VAL A 84 8.05 -5.00 -8.35
C VAL A 84 7.34 -5.14 -9.69
N GLY A 85 7.79 -4.40 -10.71
CA GLY A 85 7.31 -4.54 -12.09
C GLY A 85 6.03 -3.75 -12.41
N TYR A 86 5.56 -2.89 -11.51
CA TYR A 86 4.39 -2.06 -11.74
C TYR A 86 4.75 -0.71 -12.35
N LYS A 87 4.04 -0.31 -13.41
CA LYS A 87 4.20 1.02 -14.02
C LYS A 87 3.24 2.00 -13.37
N VAL A 88 3.78 2.92 -12.58
CA VAL A 88 2.99 4.01 -11.99
C VAL A 88 2.55 4.96 -13.10
N PRO A 89 1.25 5.34 -13.18
CA PRO A 89 0.79 6.38 -14.09
C PRO A 89 1.52 7.70 -13.86
N ALA A 90 1.69 8.50 -14.93
CA ALA A 90 2.30 9.82 -14.87
C ALA A 90 1.56 10.71 -13.86
#